data_AF-P80301-F1
#
_entry.id   AF-P80301-F1
#
_cell.length_a   1.000
_cell.length_b   1.000
_cell.length_c   1.000
_cell.angle_alpha   90.00
_cell.angle_beta   90.00
_cell.angle_gamma   90.00
#
_symmetry.space_group_name_H-M   'P 1'
#
loop_
_entity.id
_entity.type
_entity.pdbx_description
1 polymer ?
#
loop_
_entity_poly.entity_id
_entity_poly.type
_entity_poly.pdbx_seq_one_letter_code
_entity_poly.pdbx_strand_id
1 'polypeptide(L)' 'DSECLKEYGGDVGFGFCAPRIYPSFCVQRCRADKGALSGKCIWGQGSNVKCLCNFCRHEP' A
#
# COMPACT_ATOMS: atom_id res chain seq x y z
N ASP A 1 -2.14 -4.92 15.18
CA ASP A 1 -2.28 -4.25 13.87
C ASP A 1 -1.66 -4.91 12.65
N SER A 2 -0.86 -5.99 12.77
CA SER A 2 -0.32 -6.68 11.58
C SER A 2 -1.37 -7.50 10.82
N GLU A 3 -2.45 -7.95 11.47
CA GLU A 3 -3.50 -8.75 10.84
C GLU A 3 -4.27 -7.99 9.74
N CYS A 4 -4.31 -6.66 9.87
CA CYS A 4 -5.03 -5.76 8.97
C CYS A 4 -4.24 -5.41 7.70
N LEU A 5 -2.91 -5.54 7.74
CA LEU A 5 -2.00 -5.13 6.68
C LEU A 5 -1.53 -6.35 5.89
N LYS A 6 -2.01 -6.49 4.65
CA LYS A 6 -1.57 -7.57 3.75
C LYS A 6 -0.74 -7.01 2.61
N GLU A 7 0.35 -7.69 2.26
CA GLU A 7 1.16 -7.31 1.10
C GLU A 7 0.31 -7.36 -0.18
N TYR A 8 0.35 -6.29 -0.98
CA TYR A 8 -0.39 -6.20 -2.24
C TYR A 8 0.17 -7.15 -3.31
N GLY A 9 1.50 -7.21 -3.42
CA GLY A 9 2.19 -7.98 -4.46
C GLY A 9 3.71 -7.99 -4.36
N GLY A 10 4.27 -7.93 -3.15
CA GLY A 10 5.72 -7.87 -2.93
C GLY A 10 6.33 -6.49 -3.20
N ASP A 11 7.51 -6.45 -3.82
CA ASP A 11 8.17 -5.20 -4.22
C ASP A 11 7.47 -4.62 -5.46
N VAL A 12 6.77 -3.52 -5.24
CA VAL A 12 6.00 -2.81 -6.29
C VAL A 12 6.82 -1.72 -6.97
N GLY A 13 8.03 -1.45 -6.46
CA GLY A 13 8.92 -0.41 -6.94
C GLY A 13 8.49 1.02 -6.56
N PHE A 14 9.47 1.94 -6.61
CA PHE A 14 9.34 3.34 -6.18
C PHE A 14 8.12 4.05 -6.78
N GLY A 15 7.87 3.86 -8.08
CA GLY A 15 6.79 4.55 -8.80
C GLY A 15 5.38 4.22 -8.29
N PHE A 16 5.20 3.05 -7.68
CA PHE A 16 3.91 2.63 -7.13
C PHE A 16 3.59 3.33 -5.80
N CYS A 17 4.64 3.69 -5.07
CA CYS A 17 4.55 4.22 -3.72
C CYS A 17 4.82 5.72 -3.59
N ALA A 18 5.58 6.30 -4.50
CA ALA A 18 5.85 7.74 -4.56
C ALA A 18 5.45 8.39 -5.90
N PRO A 19 4.23 8.15 -6.42
CA PRO A 19 3.75 8.96 -7.53
C PRO A 19 3.43 10.38 -7.02
N ARG A 20 3.65 11.42 -7.85
CA ARG A 20 3.27 12.81 -7.53
C ARG A 20 1.76 13.08 -7.68
N ILE A 21 0.94 12.04 -7.53
CA ILE A 21 -0.53 12.07 -7.63
C ILE A 21 -1.15 11.44 -6.38
N TYR A 22 -2.28 11.98 -5.93
CA TYR A 22 -3.03 11.49 -4.77
C TYR A 22 -4.42 11.01 -5.18
N PRO A 23 -4.91 9.87 -4.66
CA PRO A 23 -4.17 8.91 -3.83
C PRO A 23 -3.10 8.15 -4.64
N SER A 24 -2.06 7.63 -3.98
CA SER A 24 -0.99 6.89 -4.66
C SER A 24 -1.50 5.60 -5.34
N PHE A 25 -0.71 5.04 -6.26
CA PHE A 25 -1.08 3.79 -6.92
C PHE A 25 -1.28 2.65 -5.92
N CYS A 26 -0.48 2.58 -4.85
CA CYS A 26 -0.68 1.63 -3.75
C CYS A 26 -2.10 1.70 -3.18
N VAL A 27 -2.59 2.90 -2.85
CA VAL A 27 -3.95 3.08 -2.31
C VAL A 27 -5.00 2.71 -3.35
N GLN A 28 -4.85 3.20 -4.59
CA GLN A 28 -5.82 2.95 -5.66
C GLN A 28 -5.96 1.46 -5.96
N ARG A 29 -4.84 0.74 -6.05
CA ARG A 29 -4.77 -0.68 -6.38
C ARG A 29 -5.21 -1.57 -5.23
N CYS A 30 -4.85 -1.22 -4.00
CA CYS A 30 -5.39 -1.91 -2.83
C CYS A 30 -6.92 -1.82 -2.75
N ARG A 31 -7.49 -0.66 -3.10
CA ARG A 31 -8.95 -0.49 -3.18
C ARG A 31 -9.56 -1.28 -4.34
N ALA A 32 -9.03 -1.10 -5.54
CA ALA A 32 -9.60 -1.67 -6.76
C ALA A 32 -9.48 -3.19 -6.83
N ASP A 33 -8.31 -3.75 -6.49
CA ASP A 33 -8.01 -5.16 -6.75
C ASP A 33 -8.22 -6.05 -5.53
N LYS A 34 -8.08 -5.48 -4.31
CA LYS A 34 -8.18 -6.24 -3.06
C LYS A 34 -9.40 -5.87 -2.23
N GLY A 35 -10.12 -4.80 -2.54
CA GLY A 35 -11.23 -4.31 -1.72
C GLY A 35 -10.78 -3.75 -0.35
N ALA A 36 -9.50 -3.35 -0.24
CA ALA A 36 -8.98 -2.75 0.98
C ALA A 36 -9.44 -1.28 1.11
N LEU A 37 -9.39 -0.73 2.32
CA LEU A 37 -9.81 0.65 2.58
C LEU A 37 -8.73 1.66 2.20
N SER A 38 -7.46 1.29 2.39
CA SER A 38 -6.31 2.08 2.00
C SER A 38 -5.10 1.20 1.67
N GLY A 39 -4.02 1.85 1.24
CA GLY A 39 -2.71 1.24 1.02
C GLY A 39 -1.64 2.05 1.75
N LYS A 40 -0.66 1.37 2.33
CA LYS A 40 0.49 1.94 3.02
C LYS A 40 1.77 1.42 2.39
N CYS A 41 2.65 2.34 2.02
CA CYS A 41 3.96 1.99 1.50
C CYS A 41 4.98 1.85 2.64
N ILE A 42 5.69 0.73 2.64
CA ILE A 42 6.80 0.46 3.56
C ILE A 42 8.10 0.42 2.77
N TRP A 43 8.99 1.33 3.12
CA TRP A 43 10.31 1.46 2.52
C TRP A 43 11.27 0.50 3.20
N GLY A 44 11.82 -0.43 2.43
CA GLY A 44 12.88 -1.33 2.85
C GLY A 44 14.27 -0.73 2.60
N GLN A 45 15.29 -1.57 2.71
CA GLN A 45 16.66 -1.17 2.41
C GLN A 45 16.83 -0.93 0.90
N GLY A 46 17.43 0.19 0.52
CA GLY A 46 17.68 0.53 -0.89
C GLY A 46 16.42 1.01 -1.62
N SER A 47 16.17 0.46 -2.80
CA SER A 47 15.01 0.77 -3.65
C SER A 47 13.79 -0.12 -3.38
N ASN A 48 13.89 -1.07 -2.43
CA ASN A 48 12.83 -2.00 -2.12
C ASN A 48 11.67 -1.26 -1.46
N VAL A 49 10.49 -1.28 -2.07
CA VAL A 49 9.30 -0.69 -1.46
C VAL A 49 8.12 -1.62 -1.62
N LYS A 50 7.48 -1.91 -0.50
CA LYS A 50 6.31 -2.77 -0.44
C LYS A 50 5.06 -1.94 -0.26
N CYS A 51 4.00 -2.33 -0.96
CA CYS A 51 2.67 -1.82 -0.69
C CYS A 51 1.92 -2.81 0.21
N LEU A 52 1.41 -2.31 1.34
CA LEU A 52 0.55 -3.04 2.27
C LEU A 52 -0.88 -2.50 2.15
N CYS A 53 -1.82 -3.36 1.82
CA CYS A 53 -3.24 -3.03 1.82
C CYS A 53 -3.80 -3.10 3.23
N ASN A 54 -4.45 -2.02 3.66
CA ASN A 54 -5.11 -1.94 4.96
C ASN A 54 -6.60 -2.23 4.81
N PHE A 55 -7.05 -3.32 5.44
CA PHE A 55 -8.44 -3.75 5.47
C PHE A 55 -9.20 -3.27 6.69
N CYS A 56 -8.49 -2.82 7.72
CA CYS A 56 -9.13 -2.35 8.94
C CYS A 56 -9.37 -0.85 8.86
N ARG A 57 -10.56 -0.43 9.27
CA ARG A 57 -10.81 0.97 9.60
C ARG A 57 -10.05 1.24 10.88
N HIS A 58 -8.93 1.95 10.79
CA HIS A 58 -8.48 2.72 11.95
C HIS A 58 -9.46 3.88 12.06
N GLU A 59 -10.41 3.76 12.97
CA GLU A 59 -11.17 4.92 13.43
C GLU A 59 -10.17 5.90 14.10
N PRO A 60 -10.36 7.22 13.93
CA PRO A 60 -9.40 8.25 14.31
C PRO A 60 -9.11 8.33 15.81
#